data_AF-A0A433K9F2-F1
#
_entry.id   AF-A0A433K9F2-F1
#
_cell.length_a   1.000
_cell.length_b   1.000
_cell.length_c   1.000
_cell.angle_alpha   90.00
_cell.angle_beta   90.00
_cell.angle_gamma   90.00
#
_symmetry.space_group_name_H-M   'P 1'
#
loop_
_entity.id
_entity.type
_entity.pdbx_description
1 polymer ?
#
loop_
_entity_poly.entity_id
_entity_poly.type
_entity_poly.pdbx_seq_one_letter_code
_entity_poly.pdbx_strand_id
1 'polypeptide(L)'
;MNNQFKKILLKIAALCKSDQQWILNQLTEKQKQQFELMQGTPLLTQAHRFRKLTHQESVQVPQKSRLPALCHDLMEQDLLYIAIILEQGQFAWSDQFIESLQEGEAIHHLLNDQVKTLKADTKARVFQLWQNQLEFDDQLVIHYG
;
A
#
# COMPACT_ATOMS: atom_id res chain seq x y z
N MET A 1 -27.36 -1.13 -18.59
CA MET A 1 -25.99 -0.89 -19.12
C MET A 1 -24.99 -1.63 -18.25
N ASN A 2 -24.11 -2.43 -18.85
CA ASN A 2 -23.18 -3.30 -18.11
C ASN A 2 -22.05 -2.49 -17.44
N ASN A 3 -21.88 -2.60 -16.12
CA ASN A 3 -20.86 -1.88 -15.35
C ASN A 3 -19.43 -2.22 -15.80
N GLN A 4 -19.23 -3.43 -16.33
CA GLN A 4 -17.95 -3.87 -16.87
C GLN A 4 -17.57 -3.10 -18.14
N PHE A 5 -18.54 -2.82 -19.02
CA PHE A 5 -18.33 -2.06 -20.25
C PHE A 5 -17.92 -0.60 -19.96
N LYS A 6 -18.56 0.03 -18.97
CA LYS A 6 -18.19 1.38 -18.50
C LYS A 6 -16.76 1.43 -17.95
N LYS A 7 -16.36 0.44 -17.15
CA LYS A 7 -14.99 0.36 -16.61
C LYS A 7 -13.95 0.19 -17.72
N ILE A 8 -14.24 -0.62 -18.74
CA ILE A 8 -13.37 -0.81 -19.90
C ILE A 8 -13.23 0.50 -20.69
N LEU A 9 -14.34 1.18 -20.99
CA LEU A 9 -14.33 2.47 -21.69
C LEU A 9 -13.51 3.54 -20.96
N LEU A 10 -13.63 3.63 -19.63
CA LEU A 10 -12.85 4.57 -18.82
C LEU A 10 -11.35 4.26 -18.87
N LYS A 11 -10.97 2.97 -18.83
CA LYS A 11 -9.57 2.55 -18.98
C LYS A 11 -9.02 2.88 -20.35
N ILE A 12 -9.77 2.62 -21.42
CA ILE A 12 -9.35 2.94 -22.80
C ILE A 12 -9.19 4.46 -22.96
N ALA A 13 -10.14 5.25 -22.48
CA ALA A 13 -10.11 6.71 -22.60
C ALA A 13 -8.95 7.39 -21.84
N ALA A 14 -8.34 6.69 -20.87
CA ALA A 14 -7.16 7.15 -20.14
C ALA A 14 -5.86 7.03 -20.95
N LEU A 15 -5.80 6.12 -21.92
CA LEU A 15 -4.62 5.87 -22.75
C LEU A 15 -4.35 6.98 -23.77
N CYS A 16 -3.21 6.94 -24.46
CA CYS A 16 -2.92 7.86 -25.55
C CYS A 16 -3.75 7.50 -26.80
N LYS A 17 -3.88 8.45 -27.75
CA LYS A 17 -4.70 8.23 -28.97
C LYS A 17 -4.21 7.05 -29.80
N SER A 18 -2.89 6.85 -29.88
CA SER A 18 -2.28 5.75 -30.62
C SER A 18 -2.68 4.39 -30.03
N ASP A 19 -2.62 4.25 -28.71
CA ASP A 19 -3.00 3.01 -28.01
C ASP A 19 -4.50 2.74 -28.10
N GLN A 20 -5.33 3.80 -28.05
CA GLN A 20 -6.78 3.67 -28.24
C GLN A 20 -7.11 3.13 -29.63
N GLN A 21 -6.49 3.70 -30.66
CA GLN A 21 -6.67 3.24 -32.03
C GLN A 21 -6.16 1.81 -32.19
N TRP A 22 -5.03 1.47 -31.57
CA TRP A 22 -4.52 0.10 -31.56
C TRP A 22 -5.53 -0.87 -30.94
N ILE A 23 -6.09 -0.57 -29.76
CA ILE A 23 -7.10 -1.41 -29.10
C ILE A 23 -8.36 -1.57 -29.97
N LEU A 24 -8.86 -0.47 -30.55
CA LEU A 24 -10.04 -0.52 -31.42
C LEU A 24 -9.80 -1.34 -32.69
N ASN A 25 -8.57 -1.34 -33.20
CA ASN A 25 -8.18 -2.14 -34.38
C ASN A 25 -8.02 -3.63 -34.06
N GLN A 26 -7.79 -4.01 -32.80
CA GLN A 26 -7.73 -5.40 -32.35
C GLN A 26 -9.12 -6.02 -32.09
N LEU A 27 -10.20 -5.23 -32.13
CA LEU A 27 -11.55 -5.75 -31.94
C LEU A 27 -11.97 -6.61 -33.15
N THR A 28 -12.55 -7.77 -32.87
CA THR A 28 -13.20 -8.58 -33.90
C THR A 28 -14.43 -7.87 -34.48
N GLU A 29 -14.85 -8.21 -35.69
CA GLU A 29 -16.02 -7.58 -36.35
C GLU A 29 -17.30 -7.65 -35.50
N LYS A 30 -17.52 -8.76 -34.78
CA LYS A 30 -18.65 -8.89 -33.84
C LYS A 30 -18.55 -7.91 -32.66
N GLN A 31 -17.35 -7.68 -32.14
CA GLN A 31 -17.11 -6.74 -31.04
C GLN A 31 -17.20 -5.29 -31.50
N LYS A 32 -16.79 -4.97 -32.74
CA LYS A 32 -16.99 -3.65 -33.34
C LYS A 32 -18.48 -3.34 -33.49
N GLN A 33 -19.27 -4.28 -34.01
CA GLN A 33 -20.72 -4.13 -34.11
C GLN A 33 -21.38 -3.93 -32.74
N GLN A 34 -20.94 -4.68 -31.72
CA GLN A 34 -21.41 -4.47 -30.35
C GLN A 34 -21.00 -3.10 -29.79
N PHE A 35 -19.77 -2.67 -30.05
CA PHE A 35 -19.28 -1.36 -29.65
C PHE A 35 -20.09 -0.23 -30.29
N GLU A 36 -20.41 -0.33 -31.58
CA GLU A 36 -21.26 0.62 -32.29
C GLU A 36 -22.70 0.62 -31.75
N LEU A 37 -23.30 -0.57 -31.56
CA LEU A 37 -24.65 -0.73 -31.02
C LEU A 37 -24.79 -0.14 -29.61
N MET A 38 -23.71 -0.21 -28.81
CA MET A 38 -23.64 0.38 -27.47
C MET A 38 -23.23 1.86 -27.46
N GLN A 39 -23.14 2.52 -28.62
CA GLN A 39 -22.68 3.90 -28.75
C GLN A 39 -21.27 4.11 -28.15
N GLY A 40 -20.37 3.16 -28.38
CA GLY A 40 -19.02 3.14 -27.82
C GLY A 40 -18.19 4.38 -28.17
N THR A 41 -18.29 4.89 -29.40
CA THR A 41 -17.54 6.08 -29.86
C THR A 41 -17.93 7.36 -29.11
N PRO A 42 -19.21 7.75 -29.00
CA PRO A 42 -19.60 8.90 -28.19
C PRO A 42 -19.35 8.67 -26.69
N LEU A 43 -19.49 7.44 -26.18
CA LEU A 43 -19.15 7.13 -24.79
C LEU A 43 -17.64 7.26 -24.50
N LEU A 44 -16.78 6.87 -25.43
CA LEU A 44 -15.33 7.04 -25.34
C LEU A 44 -14.96 8.53 -25.36
N THR A 45 -15.67 9.32 -26.18
CA THR A 45 -15.54 10.79 -26.21
C THR A 45 -15.97 11.43 -24.89
N GLN A 46 -17.04 10.95 -24.26
CA GLN A 46 -17.46 11.39 -22.93
C GLN A 46 -16.46 10.95 -21.85
N ALA A 47 -15.95 9.71 -21.95
CA ALA A 47 -14.95 9.16 -21.04
C ALA A 47 -13.64 9.96 -21.05
N HIS A 48 -13.26 10.57 -22.18
CA HIS A 48 -12.12 11.47 -22.24
C HIS A 48 -12.23 12.68 -21.31
N ARG A 49 -13.44 13.14 -20.97
CA ARG A 49 -13.62 14.23 -19.99
C ARG A 49 -13.12 13.80 -18.60
N PHE A 50 -13.23 12.51 -18.29
CA PHE A 50 -12.74 11.92 -17.05
C PHE A 50 -11.23 11.64 -17.07
N ARG A 51 -10.57 11.71 -18.23
CA ARG A 51 -9.10 11.59 -18.31
C ARG A 51 -8.37 12.61 -17.44
N LYS A 52 -8.93 13.82 -17.33
CA LYS A 52 -8.39 14.87 -16.44
C LYS A 52 -8.58 14.57 -14.96
N LEU A 53 -9.58 13.76 -14.61
CA LEU A 53 -9.81 13.30 -13.23
C LEU A 53 -8.87 12.14 -12.87
N THR A 54 -8.53 11.28 -13.83
CA THR A 54 -7.51 10.23 -13.65
C THR A 54 -6.09 10.78 -13.57
N HIS A 55 -5.87 11.99 -14.08
CA HIS A 55 -4.63 12.77 -13.90
C HIS A 55 -4.65 13.66 -12.65
N GLN A 56 -5.47 13.32 -11.66
CA GLN A 56 -4.89 13.31 -10.32
C GLN A 56 -4.03 12.06 -10.26
N GLU A 57 -2.84 12.13 -10.89
CA GLU A 57 -1.67 11.51 -10.26
C GLU A 57 -1.84 11.85 -8.80
N SER A 58 -2.03 10.80 -7.99
CA SER A 58 -1.85 10.85 -6.55
C SER A 58 -0.79 11.90 -6.32
N VAL A 59 -1.22 13.09 -5.89
CA VAL A 59 -0.31 14.00 -5.25
C VAL A 59 0.17 13.09 -4.15
N GLN A 60 1.40 12.58 -4.30
CA GLN A 60 2.19 12.14 -3.18
C GLN A 60 2.35 13.44 -2.39
N VAL A 61 1.28 13.81 -1.70
CA VAL A 61 1.38 14.44 -0.41
C VAL A 61 2.35 13.48 0.25
N PRO A 62 3.54 13.93 0.65
CA PRO A 62 4.24 13.18 1.66
C PRO A 62 3.23 13.19 2.80
N GLN A 63 2.42 12.13 2.90
CA GLN A 63 1.78 11.80 4.14
C GLN A 63 2.99 11.74 5.04
N LYS A 64 3.16 12.76 5.88
CA LYS A 64 3.95 12.63 7.10
C LYS A 64 3.50 11.29 7.62
N SER A 65 4.34 10.30 7.45
CA SER A 65 4.00 8.90 7.54
C SER A 65 3.50 8.75 8.95
N ARG A 66 2.17 8.68 9.07
CA ARG A 66 1.54 8.61 10.36
C ARG A 66 1.93 7.25 10.87
N LEU A 67 2.66 7.24 11.97
CA LEU A 67 3.00 5.99 12.64
C LEU A 67 1.71 5.18 12.82
N PRO A 68 1.72 3.89 12.48
CA PRO A 68 0.58 3.02 12.69
C PRO A 68 0.03 3.10 14.12
N ALA A 69 -1.25 2.79 14.31
CA ALA A 69 -1.89 2.85 15.62
C ALA A 69 -1.15 1.98 16.65
N LEU A 70 -0.77 0.75 16.26
CA LEU A 70 0.07 -0.18 17.04
C LEU A 70 1.37 0.43 17.58
N CYS A 71 1.92 1.47 16.96
CA CYS A 71 3.12 2.13 17.47
C CYS A 71 2.86 2.75 18.84
N HIS A 72 1.65 3.27 19.11
CA HIS A 72 1.32 3.90 20.38
C HIS A 72 1.42 2.89 21.53
N ASP A 73 0.84 1.70 21.36
CA ASP A 73 0.90 0.64 22.36
C ASP A 73 2.32 0.10 22.54
N LEU A 74 3.10 0.09 21.45
CA LEU A 74 4.50 -0.30 21.48
C LEU A 74 5.38 0.71 22.23
N MET A 75 5.07 2.02 22.21
CA MET A 75 5.82 3.05 22.95
C MET A 75 5.75 2.85 24.47
N GLU A 76 4.71 2.20 24.98
CA GLU A 76 4.53 1.96 26.42
C GLU A 76 5.33 0.76 26.93
N GLN A 77 5.98 0.02 26.04
CA GLN A 77 6.73 -1.19 26.38
C GLN A 77 8.20 -0.90 26.71
N ASP A 78 8.86 -1.88 27.34
CA ASP A 78 10.29 -1.79 27.63
C ASP A 78 11.14 -1.67 26.35
N LEU A 79 12.21 -0.85 26.39
CA LEU A 79 13.08 -0.59 25.24
C LEU A 79 13.67 -1.86 24.61
N LEU A 80 14.03 -2.86 25.42
CA LEU A 80 14.54 -4.13 24.92
C LEU A 80 13.46 -4.93 24.18
N TYR A 81 12.22 -4.87 24.67
CA TYR A 81 11.08 -5.50 24.02
C TYR A 81 10.79 -4.84 22.66
N ILE A 82 10.78 -3.51 22.64
CA ILE A 82 10.66 -2.73 21.40
C ILE A 82 11.76 -3.10 20.40
N ALA A 83 13.02 -3.13 20.84
CA ALA A 83 14.15 -3.46 19.99
C ALA A 83 14.04 -4.88 19.38
N ILE A 84 13.56 -5.86 20.16
CA ILE A 84 13.33 -7.23 19.65
C ILE A 84 12.23 -7.21 18.57
N ILE A 85 11.15 -6.46 18.76
CA ILE A 85 10.05 -6.38 17.80
C ILE A 85 10.49 -5.74 16.49
N LEU A 86 11.23 -4.63 16.56
CA LEU A 86 11.73 -3.93 15.37
C LEU A 86 12.72 -4.77 14.57
N GLU A 87 13.62 -5.51 15.24
CA GLU A 87 14.59 -6.38 14.56
C GLU A 87 13.90 -7.54 13.81
N GLN A 88 12.88 -8.16 14.42
CA GLN A 88 12.17 -9.29 13.82
C GLN A 88 11.19 -8.86 12.73
N GLY A 89 10.50 -7.74 12.92
CA GLY A 89 9.46 -7.27 12.02
C GLY A 89 9.97 -6.52 10.78
N GLN A 90 11.18 -5.93 10.84
CA GLN A 90 11.80 -5.19 9.73
C GLN A 90 10.85 -4.18 9.06
N PHE A 91 10.08 -3.46 9.85
CA PHE A 91 8.99 -2.62 9.34
C PHE A 91 9.53 -1.38 8.61
N ALA A 92 8.84 -0.97 7.54
CA ALA A 92 9.18 0.26 6.81
C ALA A 92 9.08 1.54 7.67
N TRP A 93 8.28 1.50 8.74
CA TRP A 93 8.10 2.59 9.69
C TRP A 93 9.08 2.56 10.88
N SER A 94 9.95 1.56 10.99
CA SER A 94 10.83 1.35 12.16
C SER A 94 11.70 2.57 12.46
N ASP A 95 12.35 3.14 11.45
CA ASP A 95 13.27 4.27 11.64
C ASP A 95 12.52 5.52 12.12
N GLN A 96 11.36 5.79 11.54
CA GLN A 96 10.52 6.93 11.94
C GLN A 96 9.93 6.76 13.34
N PHE A 97 9.65 5.51 13.73
CA PHE A 97 9.22 5.19 15.07
C PHE A 97 10.34 5.43 16.08
N ILE A 98 11.56 4.99 15.79
CA ILE A 98 12.72 5.23 16.65
C ILE A 98 13.01 6.74 16.77
N GLU A 99 12.93 7.49 15.68
CA GLU A 99 13.08 8.96 15.68
C GLU A 99 12.01 9.68 16.50
N SER A 100 10.82 9.09 16.62
CA SER A 100 9.72 9.66 17.42
C SER A 100 9.87 9.43 18.92
N LEU A 101 10.73 8.49 19.32
CA LEU A 101 11.00 8.17 20.73
C LEU A 101 12.09 9.07 21.29
N GLN A 102 11.87 9.58 22.51
CA GLN A 102 12.91 10.36 23.22
C GLN A 102 14.18 9.54 23.47
N GLU A 103 14.06 8.21 23.55
CA GLU A 103 15.14 7.27 23.84
C GLU A 103 15.58 6.47 22.61
N GLY A 104 15.38 7.01 21.39
CA GLY A 104 15.70 6.31 20.14
C GLY A 104 17.15 5.84 20.01
N GLU A 105 18.12 6.62 20.54
CA GLU A 105 19.54 6.22 20.57
C GLU A 105 19.79 4.97 21.42
N ALA A 106 19.06 4.83 22.54
CA ALA A 106 19.15 3.64 23.39
C ALA A 106 18.62 2.40 22.66
N ILE A 107 17.55 2.55 21.86
CA ILE A 107 17.01 1.46 21.04
C ILE A 107 18.01 1.05 19.95
N HIS A 108 18.65 2.00 19.28
CA HIS A 108 19.72 1.70 18.31
C HIS A 108 20.89 0.94 18.95
N HIS A 109 21.28 1.31 20.16
CA HIS A 109 22.31 0.59 20.90
C HIS A 109 21.86 -0.84 21.25
N LEU A 110 20.63 -1.03 21.71
CA LEU A 110 20.07 -2.34 22.02
C LEU A 110 19.98 -3.24 20.79
N LEU A 111 19.53 -2.69 19.65
CA LEU A 111 19.49 -3.38 18.36
C LEU A 111 20.88 -3.84 17.90
N ASN A 112 21.90 -3.02 18.14
CA ASN A 112 23.25 -3.31 17.68
C ASN A 112 24.03 -4.27 18.57
N ASP A 113 23.73 -4.32 19.87
CA ASP A 113 24.44 -5.14 20.86
C ASP A 113 23.56 -6.25 21.43
N GLN A 114 22.65 -5.90 22.35
CA GLN A 114 21.95 -6.88 23.19
C GLN A 114 21.04 -7.80 22.37
N VAL A 115 20.30 -7.25 21.40
CA VAL A 115 19.36 -8.03 20.58
C VAL A 115 20.09 -9.05 19.69
N LYS A 116 21.33 -8.77 19.27
CA LYS A 116 22.15 -9.73 18.51
C LYS A 116 22.65 -10.90 19.37
N THR A 117 22.82 -10.68 20.67
CA THR A 117 23.25 -11.74 21.61
C THR A 117 22.13 -12.69 22.00
N LEU A 118 20.86 -12.30 21.80
CA LEU A 118 19.71 -13.13 22.11
C LEU A 118 19.55 -14.27 21.09
N LYS A 119 19.13 -15.44 21.59
CA LYS A 119 18.82 -16.60 20.74
C LYS A 119 17.67 -16.27 19.79
N ALA A 120 17.79 -16.71 18.54
CA ALA A 120 16.78 -16.50 17.50
C ALA A 120 15.38 -16.98 17.96
N ASP A 121 15.29 -18.15 18.59
CA ASP A 121 14.03 -18.70 19.10
C ASP A 121 13.36 -17.82 20.15
N THR A 122 14.16 -17.18 21.00
CA THR A 122 13.65 -16.26 22.03
C THR A 122 13.04 -15.03 21.37
N LYS A 123 13.72 -14.48 20.36
CA LYS A 123 13.24 -13.30 19.62
C LYS A 123 11.98 -13.61 18.82
N ALA A 124 11.97 -14.73 18.11
CA ALA A 124 10.80 -15.20 17.37
C ALA A 124 9.59 -15.42 18.29
N ARG A 125 9.80 -15.99 19.49
CA ARG A 125 8.72 -16.20 20.46
C ARG A 125 8.17 -14.89 21.02
N VAL A 126 9.03 -13.93 21.35
CA VAL A 126 8.61 -12.59 21.79
C VAL A 126 7.80 -11.90 20.69
N PHE A 127 8.28 -11.97 19.45
CA PHE A 127 7.59 -11.40 18.29
C PHE A 127 6.22 -12.04 18.04
N GLN A 128 6.12 -13.38 18.12
CA GLN A 128 4.83 -14.08 17.99
C GLN A 128 3.85 -13.73 19.11
N LEU A 129 4.34 -13.61 20.35
CA LEU A 129 3.49 -13.20 21.47
C LEU A 129 2.91 -11.82 21.25
N TRP A 130 3.74 -10.88 20.79
CA TRP A 130 3.30 -9.54 20.40
C TRP A 130 2.26 -9.60 19.27
N GLN A 131 2.55 -10.33 18.19
CA GLN A 131 1.65 -10.44 17.02
C GLN A 131 0.26 -10.98 17.40
N ASN A 132 0.19 -11.92 18.35
CA ASN A 132 -1.07 -12.51 18.82
C ASN A 132 -1.91 -11.56 19.69
N GLN A 133 -1.31 -10.48 20.22
CA GLN A 133 -2.01 -9.48 21.03
C GLN A 133 -2.60 -8.35 20.19
N LEU A 134 -2.18 -8.24 18.93
CA LEU A 134 -2.64 -7.19 18.03
C LEU A 134 -4.05 -7.46 17.51
N GLU A 135 -4.82 -6.39 17.35
CA GLU A 135 -6.09 -6.44 16.67
C GLU A 135 -5.91 -6.75 15.18
N PHE A 136 -6.98 -7.23 14.54
CA PHE A 136 -6.95 -7.66 13.14
C PHE A 136 -6.44 -6.56 12.19
N ASP A 137 -6.83 -5.31 12.43
CA ASP A 137 -6.43 -4.18 11.60
C ASP A 137 -4.91 -3.90 11.68
N ASP A 138 -4.29 -4.10 12.85
CA ASP A 138 -2.84 -3.94 13.05
C ASP A 138 -2.04 -5.12 12.46
N GLN A 139 -2.62 -6.32 12.45
CA GLN A 139 -2.02 -7.46 11.76
C GLN A 139 -1.91 -7.24 10.24
N LEU A 140 -2.86 -6.52 9.63
CA LEU A 140 -2.79 -6.17 8.22
C LEU A 140 -1.64 -5.20 7.91
N VAL A 141 -1.32 -4.30 8.84
CA VAL A 141 -0.18 -3.37 8.70
C VAL A 141 1.15 -4.11 8.74
N ILE A 142 1.27 -5.17 9.53
CA ILE A 142 2.48 -6.01 9.59
C ILE A 142 2.74 -6.75 8.28
N HIS A 143 1.67 -7.21 7.61
CA HIS A 143 1.80 -8.06 6.42
C HIS A 143 1.87 -7.30 5.10
N TYR A 144 1.38 -6.06 5.06
CA TYR A 144 1.22 -5.29 3.81
C TYR A 144 1.73 -3.85 3.87
N GLY A 145 2.25 -3.39 5.03
CA GLY A 145 2.73 -2.03 5.28
C GLY A 145 4.22 -1.84 5.06
#